data_AF-A0A448MPP9-F1
#
_entry.id   AF-A0A448MPP9-F1
#
_cell.length_a   1.000
_cell.length_b   1.000
_cell.length_c   1.000
_cell.angle_alpha   90.00
_cell.angle_beta   90.00
_cell.angle_gamma   90.00
#
_symmetry.space_group_name_H-M   'P 1'
#
loop_
_entity.id
_entity.type
_entity.pdbx_description
1 polymer ?
#
loop_
_entity_poly.entity_id
_entity_poly.type
_entity_poly.pdbx_seq_one_letter_code
_entity_poly.pdbx_strand_id
1 'polypeptide(L)'
;MWVLALTKGLGTKWDKERDTPRIEKAFMRLYAECDRFPNPKMLVERLPRDYPETLMIERKMTEEDRKRTGEMCQKLREILTGVKIND
;
A
#
# COMPACT_ATOMS: atom_id res chain seq x y z
N MET A 1 5.30 -22.75 18.56
CA MET A 1 4.66 -23.35 17.37
C MET A 1 4.07 -22.35 16.36
N TRP A 2 3.71 -21.11 16.73
CA TRP A 2 3.09 -20.15 15.80
C TRP A 2 4.07 -19.49 14.82
N VAL A 3 5.27 -19.13 15.31
CA VAL A 3 6.35 -18.57 14.48
C VAL A 3 6.68 -19.50 13.32
N LEU A 4 6.73 -20.82 13.54
CA LEU A 4 6.97 -21.82 12.49
C LEU A 4 5.85 -21.88 11.42
N ALA A 5 4.59 -21.70 11.80
CA ALA A 5 3.48 -21.64 10.85
C ALA A 5 3.54 -20.37 9.99
N LEU A 6 3.93 -19.25 10.61
CA LEU A 6 4.15 -17.97 9.92
C LEU A 6 5.35 -18.02 8.98
N THR A 7 6.45 -18.67 9.39
CA THR A 7 7.69 -18.70 8.61
C THR A 7 7.68 -19.73 7.48
N LYS A 8 7.01 -20.88 7.65
CA LYS A 8 6.96 -21.93 6.60
C LYS A 8 5.78 -21.78 5.64
N GLY A 9 4.64 -21.23 6.08
CA GLY A 9 3.43 -21.15 5.27
C GLY A 9 3.41 -20.00 4.25
N LEU A 10 4.20 -18.95 4.48
CA LEU A 10 4.17 -17.71 3.66
C LEU A 10 5.17 -17.71 2.49
N GLY A 11 5.95 -18.79 2.30
CA GLY A 11 6.92 -18.91 1.20
C GLY A 11 8.02 -17.84 1.18
N THR A 12 8.07 -16.98 2.21
CA THR A 12 8.94 -15.82 2.31
C THR A 12 10.08 -16.15 3.26
N LYS A 13 11.32 -15.78 2.88
CA LYS A 13 12.45 -15.80 3.83
C LYS A 13 12.07 -14.90 5.01
N TRP A 14 11.89 -15.54 6.16
CA TRP A 14 11.71 -14.86 7.44
C TRP A 14 12.93 -14.02 7.72
N ASP A 15 12.72 -12.72 7.92
CA ASP A 15 13.74 -11.77 8.34
C ASP A 15 13.36 -11.30 9.73
N LYS A 16 14.20 -11.62 10.73
CA LYS A 16 13.90 -11.34 12.13
C LYS A 16 13.76 -9.84 12.39
N GLU A 17 14.60 -9.00 11.78
CA GLU A 17 14.59 -7.56 12.03
C GLU A 17 13.38 -6.90 11.37
N ARG A 18 13.03 -7.32 10.15
CA ARG A 18 11.84 -6.84 9.44
C ARG A 18 10.53 -7.35 10.05
N ASP A 19 10.46 -8.64 10.38
CA ASP A 19 9.19 -9.32 10.66
C ASP A 19 8.76 -9.24 12.13
N THR A 20 9.70 -9.06 13.07
CA THR A 20 9.38 -8.85 14.50
C THR A 20 8.42 -7.68 14.74
N PRO A 21 8.71 -6.43 14.30
CA PRO A 21 7.79 -5.31 14.53
C PRO A 21 6.45 -5.47 13.81
N ARG A 22 6.42 -6.20 12.68
CA ARG A 22 5.19 -6.48 11.91
C ARG A 22 4.26 -7.43 12.66
N ILE A 23 4.82 -8.48 13.26
CA ILE A 23 4.07 -9.41 14.11
C ILE A 23 3.54 -8.69 15.35
N GLU A 24 4.38 -7.91 16.04
CA GLU A 24 3.97 -7.18 17.24
C GLU A 24 2.78 -6.24 16.95
N LYS A 25 2.85 -5.50 15.85
CA LYS A 25 1.76 -4.60 15.42
C LYS A 25 0.48 -5.37 15.09
N ALA A 26 0.58 -6.50 14.39
CA ALA A 26 -0.56 -7.34 14.08
C ALA A 26 -1.18 -7.94 15.34
N PHE A 27 -0.35 -8.37 16.30
CA PHE A 27 -0.78 -8.89 17.59
C PHE A 27 -1.50 -7.83 18.42
N MET A 28 -0.96 -6.61 18.51
CA MET A 28 -1.60 -5.51 19.25
C MET A 28 -2.97 -5.14 18.69
N ARG A 29 -3.13 -5.12 17.36
CA ARG A 29 -4.44 -4.92 16.71
C ARG A 29 -5.41 -6.04 17.05
N LEU A 30 -4.94 -7.28 16.93
CA LEU A 30 -5.75 -8.46 17.20
C LEU A 30 -6.17 -8.52 18.68
N TYR A 31 -5.28 -8.13 19.61
CA TYR A 31 -5.57 -8.03 21.04
C TYR A 31 -6.67 -7.01 21.33
N ALA A 32 -6.63 -5.83 20.69
CA ALA A 32 -7.64 -4.80 20.87
C ALA A 32 -9.02 -5.19 20.33
N GLU A 33 -9.08 -6.10 19.35
CA GLU A 33 -10.31 -6.50 18.65
C GLU A 33 -10.92 -7.81 19.18
N CYS A 34 -10.18 -8.61 19.96
CA CYS A 34 -10.59 -9.97 20.32
C CYS A 34 -10.93 -10.12 21.80
N ASP A 35 -12.20 -10.38 22.10
CA ASP A 35 -12.66 -10.78 23.45
C ASP A 35 -12.30 -12.24 23.80
N ARG A 36 -11.93 -13.05 22.80
CA ARG A 36 -11.53 -14.46 22.95
C ARG A 36 -10.30 -14.77 22.12
N PHE A 37 -9.59 -15.83 22.52
CA PHE A 37 -8.36 -16.22 21.84
C PHE A 37 -8.62 -16.49 20.35
N PRO A 38 -7.97 -15.74 19.45
CA PRO A 38 -8.26 -15.78 18.02
C PRO A 38 -7.65 -17.02 17.33
N ASN A 39 -8.24 -17.42 16.21
CA ASN A 39 -7.66 -18.46 15.36
C ASN A 39 -6.30 -17.98 14.80
N PRO A 40 -5.25 -18.83 14.75
CA PRO A 40 -3.97 -18.47 14.15
C PRO A 40 -4.00 -17.81 12.78
N LYS A 41 -4.96 -18.17 11.93
CA LYS A 41 -5.16 -17.54 10.62
C LYS A 41 -5.45 -16.04 10.72
N MET A 42 -6.13 -15.60 11.77
CA MET A 42 -6.51 -14.19 11.97
C MET A 42 -5.31 -13.27 12.20
N LEU A 43 -4.22 -13.82 12.77
CA LEU A 43 -2.97 -13.08 12.94
C LEU A 43 -2.27 -12.88 11.58
N VAL A 44 -2.23 -13.92 10.74
CA VAL A 44 -1.66 -13.86 9.38
C VAL A 44 -2.36 -12.80 8.55
N GLU A 45 -3.69 -12.76 8.60
CA GLU A 45 -4.52 -11.81 7.85
C GLU A 45 -4.32 -10.36 8.28
N ARG A 46 -3.89 -10.13 9.53
CA ARG A 46 -3.63 -8.78 10.08
C ARG A 46 -2.19 -8.33 9.94
N LEU A 47 -1.30 -9.17 9.40
CA LEU A 47 0.07 -8.76 9.14
C LEU A 47 0.06 -7.56 8.19
N PRO A 48 0.77 -6.47 8.53
CA PRO A 48 0.91 -5.35 7.61
C PRO A 48 1.58 -5.86 6.33
N ARG A 49 1.01 -5.48 5.18
CA ARG A 49 1.58 -5.81 3.87
C ARG A 49 3.02 -5.30 3.82
N ASP A 50 3.91 -6.16 3.35
CA ASP A 50 5.25 -5.72 2.95
C ASP A 50 5.06 -5.01 1.62
N TYR A 51 5.08 -3.69 1.64
CA TYR A 51 5.31 -2.97 0.40
C TYR A 51 6.82 -2.93 0.28
N PRO A 52 7.42 -3.62 -0.71
CA PRO A 52 8.82 -3.41 -0.96
C PRO A 52 8.99 -1.92 -1.25
N GLU A 53 9.89 -1.27 -0.50
CA GLU A 53 10.19 0.16 -0.57
C GLU A 53 10.55 0.60 -2.01
N THR A 54 10.96 -0.38 -2.83
CA THR A 54 11.24 -0.27 -4.26
C THR A 54 10.05 0.10 -5.15
N LEU A 55 8.80 0.08 -4.66
CA LEU A 55 7.65 0.59 -5.42
C LEU A 55 7.57 2.12 -5.45
N MET A 56 8.32 2.81 -4.58
CA MET A 56 8.48 4.26 -4.65
C MET A 56 9.58 4.61 -5.65
N ILE A 57 9.33 4.34 -6.93
CA ILE A 57 10.13 4.98 -7.98
C ILE A 57 9.74 6.47 -7.96
N GLU A 58 10.56 7.31 -7.33
CA GLU A 58 10.45 8.76 -7.48
C GLU A 58 10.72 9.12 -8.94
N ARG A 59 9.68 9.08 -9.78
CA ARG A 59 9.75 9.63 -11.12
C ARG A 59 9.79 11.15 -10.98
N LYS A 60 10.97 11.76 -11.22
CA LYS A 60 11.08 13.20 -11.37
C LYS A 60 10.26 13.66 -12.57
N MET A 61 9.34 14.59 -12.35
CA MET A 61 8.54 15.19 -13.42
C MET A 61 9.44 16.00 -14.34
N THR A 62 9.46 15.66 -15.63
CA THR A 62 10.24 16.40 -16.64
C THR A 62 9.49 17.67 -17.09
N GLU A 63 10.15 18.54 -17.84
CA GLU A 63 9.53 19.75 -18.38
C GLU A 63 8.47 19.41 -19.45
N GLU A 64 8.69 18.34 -20.21
CA GLU A 64 7.72 17.80 -21.17
C GLU A 64 6.47 17.25 -20.46
N ASP A 65 6.64 16.58 -19.31
CA ASP A 65 5.52 16.11 -18.50
C ASP A 65 4.68 17.30 -17.97
N ARG A 66 5.32 18.40 -17.54
CA ARG A 66 4.62 19.62 -17.12
C ARG A 66 3.82 20.24 -18.27
N LYS A 67 4.43 20.39 -19.43
CA LYS A 67 3.78 20.97 -20.61
C LYS A 67 2.56 20.16 -21.03
N ARG A 68 2.72 18.82 -21.15
CA ARG A 68 1.63 17.90 -21.51
C ARG A 68 0.49 17.96 -20.49
N THR A 69 0.81 18.03 -19.21
CA THR A 69 -0.18 18.12 -18.13
C THR A 69 -0.94 19.45 -18.19
N GLY A 70 -0.24 20.56 -18.45
CA GLY A 70 -0.86 21.88 -18.62
C GLY A 70 -1.86 21.92 -19.78
N GLU A 71 -1.47 21.40 -20.95
CA GLU A 71 -2.34 21.29 -22.13
C GLU A 71 -3.58 20.42 -21.85
N MET A 72 -3.41 19.31 -21.14
CA MET A 72 -4.52 18.43 -20.76
C MET A 72 -5.48 19.14 -19.79
N CYS A 73 -4.95 19.82 -18.78
CA CYS A 73 -5.75 20.57 -17.81
C CYS A 73 -6.54 21.70 -18.48
N GLN A 74 -5.96 22.38 -19.47
CA GLN A 74 -6.64 23.42 -20.23
C GLN A 74 -7.82 22.86 -21.04
N LYS A 75 -7.60 21.75 -21.77
CA LYS A 75 -8.68 21.06 -22.51
C LYS A 75 -9.80 20.58 -21.59
N LEU A 76 -9.44 19.99 -20.45
CA LEU A 76 -10.42 19.57 -19.45
C LEU A 76 -11.21 20.74 -18.90
N ARG A 77 -10.56 21.89 -18.67
CA ARG A 77 -11.23 23.11 -18.24
C ARG A 77 -12.26 23.57 -19.26
N GLU A 78 -11.89 23.63 -20.54
CA GLU A 78 -12.78 24.03 -21.64
C GLU A 78 -14.01 23.13 -21.74
N ILE A 79 -13.81 21.81 -21.64
CA ILE A 79 -14.89 20.80 -21.62
C ILE A 79 -15.80 21.01 -20.41
N LEU A 80 -15.23 21.20 -19.21
CA LEU A 80 -15.98 21.35 -17.96
C LEU A 80 -16.72 22.68 -17.85
N THR A 81 -16.17 23.76 -18.42
CA THR A 81 -16.80 25.09 -18.40
C THR A 81 -17.77 25.31 -19.57
N GLY A 82 -17.94 24.32 -20.47
CA GLY A 82 -18.95 24.35 -21.53
C GLY A 82 -18.77 25.51 -22.54
N VAL A 83 -17.56 26.05 -22.68
CA VAL A 83 -17.30 27.13 -23.63
C VAL A 83 -17.20 26.51 -25.03
N LYS A 84 -18.33 26.54 -25.76
CA LYS A 84 -18.36 26.31 -27.21
C LYS A 84 -17.50 27.38 -27.87
N ILE A 85 -16.35 26.99 -28.40
CA ILE A 85 -15.67 27.78 -29.43
C ILE A 85 -16.48 27.56 -30.71
N ASN A 86 -17.33 28.53 -31.05
CA ASN A 86 -17.81 28.67 -32.43
C ASN A 86 -16.64 29.16 -33.29
N ASP A 87 -16.55 28.60 -34.50
CA ASP A 87 -15.57 28.92 -35.56
C ASP A 87 -15.42 30.42 -35.86
#